data_AF-A0A962NNW1-F1
#
_entry.id   AF-A0A962NNW1-F1
#
_cell.length_a   1.000
_cell.length_b   1.000
_cell.length_c   1.000
_cell.angle_alpha   90.00
_cell.angle_beta   90.00
_cell.angle_gamma   90.00
#
_symmetry.space_group_name_H-M   'P 1'
#
loop_
_entity.id
_entity.type
_entity.pdbx_description
1 polymer ?
#
loop_
_entity_poly.entity_id
_entity_poly.type
_entity_poly.pdbx_seq_one_letter_code
_entity_poly.pdbx_strand_id
1 'polypeptide(L)'
;LALCSGLLAWGGADMLSRWDALMMLGLFAAFLVYVARSLKAGGDADENSESNLGAGRTTLLIVAGLAGLVLGGRLVVAHAVDIATALGVSRQVVGLTIVAAGTSLPELATSVVAAMRRNTDIAIGNVVGSNIFNILLIMPVSALVRPVSFDPVFYRDMAWCAAGTVLLFGAMFLGKRHVLQRWQAAALVVAYAVYAAG
;
A
#
# COMPACT_ATOMS: atom_id res chain seq x y z
N LEU A 1 2.42 -15.10 8.09
CA LEU A 1 1.35 -15.94 7.48
C LEU A 1 1.92 -17.02 6.55
N ALA A 2 3.00 -16.76 5.79
CA ALA A 2 3.83 -17.84 5.20
C ALA A 2 4.47 -18.78 6.24
N LEU A 3 4.58 -18.34 7.50
CA LEU A 3 4.99 -19.19 8.63
C LEU A 3 3.91 -20.20 9.07
N CYS A 4 2.62 -19.96 8.77
CA CYS A 4 1.55 -20.89 9.13
C CYS A 4 1.39 -22.03 8.12
N SER A 5 1.73 -21.82 6.86
CA SER A 5 1.73 -22.87 5.83
C SER A 5 2.87 -23.88 6.01
N GLY A 6 3.94 -23.52 6.71
CA GLY A 6 4.99 -24.47 7.11
C GLY A 6 4.53 -25.51 8.14
N LEU A 7 3.47 -25.25 8.90
CA LEU A 7 2.99 -26.13 9.97
C LEU A 7 1.83 -27.06 9.53
N LEU A 8 1.09 -26.68 8.49
CA LEU A 8 -0.06 -27.42 7.96
C LEU A 8 0.25 -27.94 6.56
N ALA A 9 1.36 -28.68 6.45
CA ALA A 9 1.81 -29.36 5.25
C ALA A 9 0.61 -29.99 4.52
N TRP A 10 0.21 -29.39 3.39
CA TRP A 10 -0.59 -29.93 2.28
C TRP A 10 -0.48 -28.91 1.12
N GLY A 11 0.67 -28.92 0.45
CA GLY A 11 1.01 -28.05 -0.68
C GLY A 11 2.42 -27.49 -0.53
N GLY A 12 3.32 -27.79 -1.48
CA GLY A 12 4.75 -27.48 -1.39
C GLY A 12 5.05 -26.05 -0.94
N ALA A 13 6.06 -25.90 -0.09
CA ALA A 13 6.42 -24.71 0.69
C ALA A 13 6.64 -23.41 -0.11
N ASP A 14 6.62 -23.46 -1.45
CA ASP A 14 7.01 -22.36 -2.34
C ASP A 14 5.88 -21.86 -3.26
N MET A 15 4.62 -22.23 -3.01
CA MET A 15 3.49 -21.77 -3.82
C MET A 15 2.32 -21.28 -2.97
N LEU A 16 1.75 -20.12 -3.34
CA LEU A 16 0.49 -19.66 -2.76
C LEU A 16 -0.66 -20.46 -3.38
N SER A 17 -1.27 -21.35 -2.58
CA SER A 17 -2.36 -22.20 -3.08
C SER A 17 -3.65 -21.39 -3.29
N ARG A 18 -4.54 -21.92 -4.13
CA ARG A 18 -5.88 -21.30 -4.33
C ARG A 18 -6.69 -21.25 -3.04
N TRP A 19 -6.46 -22.19 -2.13
CA TRP A 19 -7.14 -22.23 -0.82
C TRP A 19 -6.61 -21.15 0.12
N ASP A 20 -5.30 -20.90 0.12
CA ASP A 20 -4.72 -19.79 0.89
C ASP A 20 -5.26 -18.44 0.40
N ALA A 21 -5.39 -18.28 -0.93
CA ALA A 21 -5.97 -17.08 -1.52
C ALA A 21 -7.44 -16.87 -1.10
N LEU A 22 -8.26 -17.94 -1.08
CA LEU A 22 -9.64 -17.86 -0.61
C LEU A 22 -9.72 -17.48 0.88
N MET A 23 -8.84 -18.03 1.72
CA MET A 23 -8.76 -17.68 3.14
C MET A 23 -8.39 -16.20 3.35
N MET A 24 -7.41 -15.69 2.59
CA MET A 24 -6.99 -14.29 2.66
C MET A 24 -8.11 -13.34 2.20
N LEU A 25 -8.88 -13.71 1.18
CA LEU A 25 -10.07 -12.96 0.77
C LEU A 25 -11.19 -12.98 1.83
N GLY A 26 -11.38 -14.12 2.51
CA GLY A 26 -12.28 -14.21 3.65
C GLY A 26 -11.88 -13.27 4.79
N LEU A 27 -10.58 -13.21 5.10
CA LEU A 27 -10.02 -12.26 6.07
C LEU A 27 -10.20 -10.81 5.62
N PHE A 28 -10.02 -10.51 4.33
CA PHE A 28 -10.27 -9.18 3.77
C PHE A 28 -11.73 -8.75 3.95
N ALA A 29 -12.68 -9.65 3.67
CA ALA A 29 -14.10 -9.38 3.87
C ALA A 29 -14.42 -9.13 5.36
N ALA A 30 -13.84 -9.93 6.27
CA ALA A 30 -13.98 -9.72 7.71
C ALA A 30 -13.40 -8.36 8.15
N PHE A 31 -12.25 -7.96 7.60
CA PHE A 31 -11.64 -6.65 7.83
C PHE A 31 -12.55 -5.51 7.36
N LEU A 32 -13.14 -5.60 6.16
CA LEU A 32 -14.09 -4.60 5.68
C LEU A 32 -15.34 -4.50 6.56
N VAL A 33 -15.88 -5.63 7.01
CA VAL A 33 -17.01 -5.67 7.95
C VAL A 33 -16.63 -5.03 9.29
N TYR A 34 -15.43 -5.33 9.80
CA TYR A 34 -14.91 -4.71 11.02
C TYR A 34 -14.81 -3.19 10.88
N VAL A 35 -14.20 -2.68 9.81
CA VAL A 35 -14.08 -1.24 9.55
C VAL A 35 -15.47 -0.60 9.41
N ALA A 36 -16.37 -1.19 8.61
CA ALA A 36 -17.72 -0.67 8.43
C ALA A 36 -18.52 -0.63 9.74
N ARG A 37 -18.35 -1.65 10.61
CA ARG A 37 -18.96 -1.66 11.95
C ARG A 37 -18.31 -0.66 12.88
N SER A 38 -16.99 -0.51 12.84
CA SER A 38 -16.26 0.46 13.66
C SER A 38 -16.65 1.90 13.34
N LEU A 39 -16.83 2.23 12.06
CA LEU A 39 -17.33 3.54 11.61
C LEU A 39 -18.78 3.79 12.04
N LYS A 40 -19.62 2.76 12.04
CA LYS A 40 -21.03 2.86 12.44
C LYS A 40 -21.22 2.87 13.96
N ALA A 41 -20.31 2.24 14.71
CA ALA A 41 -20.32 2.19 16.17
C ALA A 41 -19.65 3.41 16.82
N GLY A 42 -18.70 4.05 16.12
CA GLY A 42 -18.05 5.30 16.54
C GLY A 42 -18.80 6.57 16.12
N GLY A 43 -20.13 6.52 16.03
CA GLY A 43 -20.95 7.70 15.76
C GLY A 43 -20.58 8.85 16.69
N ASP A 44 -20.47 10.05 16.11
CA ASP A 44 -20.12 11.34 16.73
C ASP A 44 -18.61 11.67 16.84
N ALA A 45 -17.87 11.58 15.72
CA ALA A 45 -16.64 12.35 15.55
C ALA A 45 -16.95 13.67 14.83
N ASP A 46 -17.21 14.72 15.63
CA ASP A 46 -17.23 16.15 15.32
C ASP A 46 -17.75 16.56 13.92
N GLU A 47 -19.03 16.90 13.85
CA GLU A 47 -19.58 17.85 12.86
C GLU A 47 -19.01 19.26 13.09
N ASN A 48 -17.70 19.46 12.89
CA ASN A 48 -17.13 20.80 12.87
C ASN A 48 -17.04 21.32 11.43
N SER A 49 -18.16 21.89 11.00
CA SER A 49 -18.27 23.03 10.06
C SER A 49 -17.26 23.08 8.90
N GLU A 50 -17.47 22.25 7.88
CA GLU A 50 -16.95 22.54 6.54
C GLU A 50 -18.12 22.79 5.57
N SER A 51 -17.95 23.81 4.72
CA SER A 51 -18.99 24.42 3.88
C SER A 51 -19.99 23.42 3.28
N ASN A 52 -21.28 23.80 3.27
CA ASN A 52 -22.38 23.17 2.53
C ASN A 52 -22.12 23.17 1.00
N LEU A 53 -21.10 22.44 0.54
CA LEU A 53 -21.02 21.94 -0.82
C LEU A 53 -22.04 20.80 -0.85
N GLY A 54 -23.13 21.00 -1.61
CA GLY A 54 -24.14 19.95 -1.77
C GLY A 54 -23.48 18.63 -2.15
N ALA A 55 -23.96 17.50 -1.62
CA ALA A 55 -23.33 16.18 -1.72
C ALA A 55 -22.81 15.86 -3.13
N GLY A 56 -23.53 16.28 -4.18
CA GLY A 56 -23.10 16.14 -5.57
C GLY A 56 -21.79 16.86 -5.94
N ARG A 57 -21.53 18.07 -5.41
CA ARG A 57 -20.26 18.80 -5.63
C ARG A 57 -19.10 18.09 -4.95
N THR A 58 -19.29 17.59 -3.74
CA THR A 58 -18.26 16.83 -3.01
C THR A 58 -17.92 15.53 -3.73
N THR A 59 -18.93 14.76 -4.14
CA THR A 59 -18.72 13.55 -4.94
C THR A 59 -18.03 13.86 -6.26
N LEU A 60 -18.44 14.93 -6.96
CA LEU A 60 -17.81 15.36 -8.21
C LEU A 60 -16.32 15.68 -8.01
N LEU A 61 -15.98 16.46 -6.97
CA LEU A 61 -14.59 16.82 -6.65
C LEU A 61 -13.74 15.60 -6.31
N ILE A 62 -14.30 14.63 -5.56
CA ILE A 62 -13.62 13.36 -5.25
C ILE A 62 -13.33 12.58 -6.53
N VAL A 63 -14.33 12.39 -7.39
CA VAL A 63 -14.20 11.65 -8.64
C VAL A 63 -13.22 12.35 -9.59
N ALA A 64 -13.33 13.67 -9.74
CA ALA A 64 -12.43 14.45 -10.58
C ALA A 64 -10.99 14.42 -10.06
N GLY A 65 -10.78 14.56 -8.75
CA GLY A 65 -9.47 14.45 -8.11
C GLY A 65 -8.84 13.08 -8.29
N LEU A 66 -9.61 12.01 -8.07
CA LEU A 66 -9.17 10.63 -8.28
C LEU A 66 -8.81 10.37 -9.76
N ALA A 67 -9.64 10.83 -10.69
CA ALA A 67 -9.37 10.71 -12.11
C ALA A 67 -8.08 11.46 -12.51
N GLY A 68 -7.93 12.71 -12.06
CA GLY A 68 -6.72 13.51 -12.30
C GLY A 68 -5.47 12.85 -11.74
N LEU A 69 -5.55 12.28 -10.54
CA LEU A 69 -4.45 11.56 -9.91
C LEU A 69 -4.05 10.31 -10.70
N VAL A 70 -5.01 9.46 -11.09
CA VAL A 70 -4.76 8.23 -11.85
C VAL A 70 -4.22 8.55 -13.24
N LEU A 71 -4.80 9.52 -13.94
CA LEU A 71 -4.35 9.93 -15.26
C LEU A 71 -2.96 10.55 -15.21
N GLY A 72 -2.70 11.44 -14.23
CA GLY A 72 -1.39 12.04 -14.01
C GLY A 72 -0.32 11.00 -13.73
N GLY A 73 -0.60 10.04 -12.84
CA GLY A 73 0.31 8.92 -12.57
C GLY A 73 0.62 8.10 -13.82
N ARG A 74 -0.40 7.76 -14.63
CA ARG A 74 -0.21 7.02 -15.89
C ARG A 74 0.62 7.79 -16.90
N LEU A 75 0.42 9.10 -17.04
CA LEU A 75 1.21 9.96 -17.93
C LEU A 75 2.68 10.00 -17.52
N VAL A 76 2.96 10.16 -16.22
CA VAL A 76 4.33 10.15 -15.69
C VAL A 76 5.02 8.82 -16.01
N VAL A 77 4.34 7.69 -15.77
CA VAL A 77 4.90 6.36 -16.05
C VAL A 77 5.12 6.16 -17.55
N ALA A 78 4.15 6.50 -18.39
CA ALA A 78 4.26 6.34 -19.84
C ALA A 78 5.46 7.11 -20.40
N HIS A 79 5.59 8.39 -20.06
CA HIS A 79 6.71 9.20 -20.53
C HIS A 79 8.05 8.78 -19.92
N ALA A 80 8.09 8.32 -18.67
CA ALA A 80 9.30 7.77 -18.07
C ALA A 80 9.77 6.49 -18.78
N VAL A 81 8.83 5.62 -19.17
CA VAL A 81 9.10 4.42 -19.97
C VAL A 81 9.65 4.79 -21.35
N ASP A 82 9.04 5.78 -22.03
CA ASP A 82 9.51 6.25 -23.34
C ASP A 82 10.94 6.80 -23.27
N ILE A 83 11.25 7.61 -22.25
CA ILE A 83 12.60 8.14 -22.03
C ILE A 83 13.59 7.01 -21.75
N ALA A 84 13.26 6.08 -20.85
CA ALA A 84 14.17 4.99 -20.48
C ALA A 84 14.45 4.06 -21.67
N THR A 85 13.44 3.76 -22.49
CA THR A 85 13.62 2.95 -23.69
C THR A 85 14.42 3.68 -24.77
N ALA A 86 14.25 4.99 -24.93
CA ALA A 86 15.07 5.82 -25.82
C ALA A 86 16.55 5.87 -25.38
N LEU A 87 16.82 5.76 -24.07
CA LEU A 87 18.17 5.66 -23.50
C LEU A 87 18.77 4.24 -23.58
N GLY A 88 18.08 3.28 -24.19
CA GLY A 88 18.57 1.91 -24.35
C GLY A 88 18.41 1.00 -23.12
N VAL A 89 17.63 1.41 -22.11
CA VAL A 89 17.33 0.57 -20.95
C VAL A 89 16.43 -0.59 -21.37
N SER A 90 16.73 -1.80 -20.90
CA SER A 90 15.95 -2.99 -21.26
C SER A 90 14.53 -2.93 -20.70
N ARG A 91 13.56 -3.48 -21.45
CA ARG A 91 12.14 -3.54 -21.03
C ARG A 91 11.96 -4.25 -19.68
N GLN A 92 12.83 -5.21 -19.37
CA GLN A 92 12.80 -5.95 -18.11
C GLN A 92 13.13 -5.02 -16.92
N VAL A 93 14.20 -4.22 -17.03
CA VAL A 93 14.59 -3.26 -15.98
C VAL A 93 13.51 -2.19 -15.83
N VAL A 94 12.98 -1.67 -16.94
CA VAL A 94 11.89 -0.68 -16.93
C VAL A 94 10.63 -1.23 -16.24
N GLY A 95 10.27 -2.48 -16.52
CA GLY A 95 9.11 -3.14 -15.89
C GLY A 95 9.31 -3.37 -14.40
N LEU A 96 10.51 -3.81 -14.00
CA LEU A 96 10.83 -4.06 -12.59
C LEU A 96 10.98 -2.78 -11.75
N THR A 97 11.27 -1.64 -12.38
CA THR A 97 11.57 -0.39 -11.67
C THR A 97 10.53 0.70 -11.91
N ILE A 98 10.47 1.27 -13.12
CA ILE A 98 9.62 2.43 -13.45
C ILE A 98 8.15 2.07 -13.35
N VAL A 99 7.75 0.92 -13.91
CA VAL A 99 6.34 0.50 -13.87
C VAL A 99 5.93 0.13 -12.44
N ALA A 100 6.79 -0.59 -11.72
CA ALA A 100 6.56 -0.96 -10.32
C ALA A 100 6.48 0.25 -9.38
N ALA A 101 7.37 1.23 -9.52
CA ALA A 101 7.29 2.50 -8.78
C ALA A 101 6.05 3.31 -9.20
N GLY A 102 5.70 3.23 -10.48
CA GLY A 102 4.58 3.90 -11.11
C GLY A 102 3.21 3.58 -10.49
N THR A 103 3.00 2.33 -10.07
CA THR A 103 1.72 1.91 -9.47
C THR A 103 1.47 2.57 -8.11
N SER A 104 2.53 2.96 -7.38
CA SER A 104 2.43 3.62 -6.08
C SER A 104 2.52 5.14 -6.15
N LEU A 105 2.69 5.74 -7.34
CA LEU A 105 2.68 7.20 -7.50
C LEU A 105 1.38 7.86 -7.03
N PRO A 106 0.18 7.35 -7.36
CA PRO A 106 -1.07 7.91 -6.85
C PRO A 106 -1.11 7.93 -5.31
N GLU A 107 -0.73 6.81 -4.69
CA GLU A 107 -0.71 6.62 -3.23
C GLU A 107 0.29 7.55 -2.55
N LEU A 108 1.48 7.70 -3.15
CA LEU A 108 2.51 8.62 -2.69
C LEU A 108 1.99 10.06 -2.71
N ALA A 109 1.39 10.47 -3.83
CA ALA A 109 0.88 11.83 -4.00
C ALA A 109 -0.25 12.13 -3.00
N THR A 110 -1.21 11.23 -2.78
CA THR A 110 -2.27 11.44 -1.79
C THR A 110 -1.73 11.50 -0.37
N SER A 111 -0.79 10.62 0.00
CA SER A 111 -0.14 10.63 1.32
C SER A 111 0.65 11.91 1.57
N VAL A 112 1.42 12.38 0.58
CA VAL A 112 2.21 13.61 0.68
C VAL A 112 1.30 14.83 0.83
N VAL A 113 0.24 14.95 0.02
CA VAL A 113 -0.72 16.05 0.14
C VAL A 113 -1.43 16.04 1.51
N ALA A 114 -1.84 14.86 2.00
CA ALA A 114 -2.45 14.73 3.32
C ALA A 114 -1.49 15.14 4.44
N ALA A 115 -0.23 14.72 4.38
CA ALA A 115 0.81 15.11 5.32
C ALA A 115 1.11 16.63 5.28
N MET A 116 1.15 17.23 4.09
CA MET A 116 1.33 18.69 3.92
C MET A 116 0.18 19.49 4.52
N ARG A 117 -1.05 18.94 4.47
CA ARG A 117 -2.24 19.53 5.11
C ARG A 117 -2.34 19.27 6.61
N ARG A 118 -1.31 18.66 7.22
CA ARG A 118 -1.28 18.23 8.64
C ARG A 118 -2.36 17.19 9.01
N ASN A 119 -2.93 16.51 8.01
CA ASN A 119 -3.87 15.42 8.21
C ASN A 119 -3.11 14.08 8.24
N THR A 120 -2.26 13.91 9.25
CA THR A 120 -1.37 12.75 9.38
C THR A 120 -2.14 11.44 9.47
N ASP A 121 -3.33 11.44 10.09
CA ASP A 121 -4.18 10.25 10.20
C ASP A 121 -4.68 9.75 8.83
N ILE A 122 -4.99 10.69 7.91
CA ILE A 122 -5.37 10.35 6.53
C ILE A 122 -4.16 9.79 5.78
N ALA A 123 -2.97 10.37 5.95
CA ALA A 123 -1.75 9.87 5.32
C ALA A 123 -1.39 8.45 5.81
N ILE A 124 -1.47 8.20 7.12
CA ILE A 124 -1.23 6.88 7.72
C ILE A 124 -2.30 5.88 7.24
N GLY A 125 -3.58 6.28 7.25
CA GLY A 125 -4.68 5.47 6.77
C GLY A 125 -4.51 5.05 5.30
N ASN A 126 -4.01 5.95 4.45
CA ASN A 126 -3.72 5.65 3.05
C ASN A 126 -2.59 4.62 2.90
N VAL A 127 -1.48 4.77 3.64
CA VAL A 127 -0.33 3.84 3.57
C VAL A 127 -0.71 2.46 4.11
N VAL A 128 -1.33 2.41 5.30
CA VAL A 128 -1.74 1.16 5.95
C VAL A 128 -2.83 0.46 5.14
N GLY A 129 -3.85 1.21 4.70
CA GLY A 129 -4.94 0.70 3.88
C GLY A 129 -4.46 0.10 2.57
N SER A 130 -3.59 0.80 1.83
CA SER A 130 -3.06 0.32 0.54
C SER A 130 -2.27 -0.98 0.70
N ASN A 131 -1.45 -1.11 1.76
CA ASN A 131 -0.72 -2.35 2.05
C ASN A 131 -1.67 -3.51 2.39
N ILE A 132 -2.72 -3.25 3.18
CA ILE A 132 -3.74 -4.27 3.50
C ILE A 132 -4.47 -4.71 2.22
N PHE A 133 -4.86 -3.78 1.34
CA PHE A 133 -5.47 -4.10 0.05
C PHE A 133 -4.53 -4.90 -0.86
N ASN A 134 -3.25 -4.52 -0.95
CA ASN A 134 -2.28 -5.23 -1.78
C ASN A 134 -2.08 -6.68 -1.31
N ILE A 135 -1.99 -6.90 0.00
CA ILE A 135 -1.73 -8.22 0.59
C ILE A 135 -3.02 -9.08 0.66
N LEU A 136 -4.17 -8.50 1.01
CA LEU A 136 -5.40 -9.28 1.25
C LEU A 136 -6.37 -9.32 0.07
N LEU A 137 -6.22 -8.43 -0.92
CA LEU A 137 -7.05 -8.42 -2.13
C LEU A 137 -6.24 -8.71 -3.39
N ILE A 138 -5.25 -7.88 -3.72
CA ILE A 138 -4.55 -7.98 -5.01
C ILE A 138 -3.75 -9.28 -5.14
N MET A 139 -2.94 -9.61 -4.12
CA MET A 139 -2.12 -10.83 -4.11
C MET A 139 -2.97 -12.11 -4.17
N PRO A 140 -4.03 -12.30 -3.34
CA PRO A 140 -4.92 -13.44 -3.43
C PRO A 140 -5.69 -13.54 -4.75
N VAL A 141 -6.22 -12.43 -5.27
CA VAL A 141 -6.88 -12.42 -6.58
C VAL A 141 -5.92 -12.85 -7.67
N SER A 142 -4.68 -12.37 -7.63
CA SER A 142 -3.63 -12.77 -8.58
C SER A 142 -3.34 -14.27 -8.50
N ALA A 143 -3.24 -14.83 -7.29
CA ALA A 143 -3.01 -16.25 -7.05
C ALA A 143 -4.17 -17.16 -7.49
N LEU A 144 -5.41 -16.66 -7.46
CA LEU A 144 -6.57 -17.36 -8.01
C LEU A 144 -6.52 -17.46 -9.53
N VAL A 145 -6.05 -16.41 -10.21
CA VAL A 145 -5.89 -16.40 -11.68
C VAL A 145 -4.73 -17.27 -12.11
N ARG A 146 -3.54 -17.07 -11.52
CA ARG A 146 -2.34 -17.88 -11.79
C ARG A 146 -1.59 -18.11 -10.48
N PRO A 147 -1.36 -19.37 -10.07
CA PRO A 147 -0.58 -19.67 -8.87
C PRO A 147 0.78 -18.96 -8.92
N VAL A 148 1.09 -18.25 -7.83
CA VAL A 148 2.33 -17.49 -7.68
C VAL A 148 3.35 -18.42 -7.04
N SER A 149 4.44 -18.69 -7.76
CA SER A 149 5.62 -19.38 -7.24
C SER A 149 6.56 -18.36 -6.58
N PHE A 150 7.05 -18.67 -5.39
CA PHE A 150 8.00 -17.81 -4.68
C PHE A 150 9.44 -18.22 -5.01
N ASP A 151 10.25 -17.23 -5.39
CA ASP A 151 11.70 -17.37 -5.49
C ASP A 151 12.32 -17.19 -4.09
N PRO A 152 13.44 -17.84 -3.73
CA PRO A 152 14.24 -17.50 -2.55
C PRO A 152 14.41 -15.99 -2.27
N VAL A 153 14.51 -15.16 -3.31
CA VAL A 153 14.58 -13.69 -3.21
C VAL A 153 13.33 -13.09 -2.54
N PHE A 154 12.16 -13.68 -2.75
CA PHE A 154 10.90 -13.24 -2.18
C PHE A 154 10.89 -13.27 -0.65
N TYR A 155 11.52 -14.29 -0.04
CA TYR A 155 11.61 -14.37 1.43
C TYR A 155 12.44 -13.24 2.03
N ARG A 156 13.48 -12.79 1.31
CA ARG A 156 14.30 -11.65 1.69
C ARG A 156 13.50 -10.34 1.59
N ASP A 157 12.78 -10.13 0.50
CA ASP A 157 11.92 -8.95 0.32
C ASP A 157 10.82 -8.89 1.38
N MET A 158 10.19 -10.03 1.68
CA MET A 158 9.19 -10.16 2.74
C MET A 158 9.78 -9.83 4.12
N ALA A 159 11.02 -10.25 4.41
CA ALA A 159 11.70 -9.93 5.65
C ALA A 159 12.00 -8.44 5.78
N TRP A 160 12.43 -7.77 4.70
CA TRP A 160 12.60 -6.32 4.67
C TRP A 160 11.29 -5.56 4.84
N CYS A 161 10.21 -5.98 4.17
CA CYS A 161 8.88 -5.41 4.36
C CYS A 161 8.37 -5.57 5.79
N ALA A 162 8.57 -6.76 6.39
CA ALA A 162 8.19 -7.03 7.77
C ALA A 162 9.00 -6.17 8.76
N ALA A 163 10.33 -6.08 8.58
CA ALA A 163 11.20 -5.25 9.40
C ALA A 163 10.82 -3.76 9.30
N GLY A 164 10.57 -3.26 8.09
CA GLY A 164 10.10 -1.89 7.87
C GLY A 164 8.75 -1.62 8.54
N THR A 165 7.82 -2.57 8.46
CA THR A 165 6.50 -2.47 9.12
C THR A 165 6.66 -2.44 10.65
N VAL A 166 7.46 -3.34 11.22
CA VAL A 166 7.74 -3.38 12.66
C VAL A 166 8.44 -2.09 13.11
N LEU A 167 9.37 -1.55 12.32
CA LEU A 167 10.06 -0.30 12.63
C LEU A 167 9.10 0.89 12.58
N LEU A 168 8.19 0.93 11.60
CA LEU A 168 7.17 1.97 11.46
C LEU A 168 6.16 1.92 12.62
N PHE A 169 5.65 0.73 12.96
CA PHE A 169 4.77 0.55 14.12
C PHE A 169 5.50 0.86 15.43
N GLY A 170 6.74 0.38 15.60
CA GLY A 170 7.58 0.69 16.75
C GLY A 170 7.79 2.19 16.92
N ALA A 171 8.11 2.92 15.84
CA ALA A 171 8.27 4.37 15.85
C ALA A 171 6.96 5.11 16.21
N MET A 172 5.81 4.59 15.77
CA MET A 172 4.49 5.16 16.04
C MET A 172 4.01 4.91 17.48
N PHE A 173 4.34 3.76 18.08
CA PHE A 173 3.89 3.37 19.42
C PHE A 173 4.88 3.70 20.55
N LEU A 174 6.16 3.95 20.27
CA LEU A 174 7.15 4.36 21.30
C LEU A 174 7.04 5.86 21.70
N GLY A 175 6.29 6.67 20.97
CA GLY A 175 6.12 8.10 21.25
C GLY A 175 4.87 8.40 22.08
N LYS A 176 4.98 9.28 23.09
CA LYS A 176 3.83 9.82 23.87
C LYS A 176 2.80 10.61 23.05
N ARG A 177 3.10 10.86 21.77
CA ARG A 177 2.18 11.40 20.76
C ARG A 177 2.28 10.46 19.58
N HIS A 178 1.15 9.93 19.10
CA HIS A 178 1.03 9.08 17.92
C HIS A 178 1.39 9.85 16.62
N VAL A 179 2.61 10.39 16.55
CA VAL A 179 3.06 11.29 15.49
C VAL A 179 4.50 10.93 15.15
N LEU A 180 4.77 10.63 13.86
CA LEU A 180 6.13 10.44 13.38
C LEU A 180 6.93 11.73 13.51
N GLN A 181 8.02 11.68 14.28
CA GLN A 181 8.99 12.77 14.35
C GLN A 181 9.89 12.76 13.11
N ARG A 182 10.41 13.94 12.73
CA ARG A 182 11.30 14.12 11.57
C ARG A 182 12.48 13.15 11.53
N TRP A 183 13.05 12.83 12.70
CA TRP A 183 14.18 11.90 12.79
C TRP A 183 13.78 10.44 12.56
N GLN A 184 12.58 10.04 12.99
CA GLN A 184 12.03 8.70 12.73
C GLN A 184 11.73 8.52 11.24
N ALA A 185 11.19 9.56 10.60
CA ALA A 185 10.98 9.57 9.16
C ALA A 185 12.30 9.51 8.37
N ALA A 186 13.32 10.25 8.81
CA ALA A 186 14.65 10.19 8.20
C ALA A 186 15.27 8.80 8.32
N ALA A 187 15.15 8.14 9.48
CA ALA A 187 15.63 6.78 9.68
C ALA A 187 14.92 5.77 8.75
N LEU A 188 13.61 5.91 8.55
CA LEU A 188 12.84 5.09 7.61
C LEU A 188 13.28 5.28 6.15
N VAL A 189 13.55 6.53 5.74
CA VAL A 189 14.05 6.83 4.39
C VAL A 189 15.45 6.24 4.18
N VAL A 190 16.34 6.32 5.16
CA VAL A 190 17.67 5.70 5.10
C VAL A 190 17.55 4.18 5.00
N ALA A 191 16.67 3.56 5.80
CA ALA A 191 16.43 2.11 5.72
C ALA A 191 15.91 1.69 4.33
N TYR A 192 15.00 2.46 3.74
CA TYR A 192 14.54 2.23 2.37
C TYR A 192 15.67 2.40 1.33
N ALA A 193 16.52 3.42 1.47
CA ALA A 193 17.66 3.63 0.58
C ALA A 193 18.69 2.49 0.66
N VAL A 194 18.92 1.94 1.85
CA VAL A 194 19.78 0.76 2.05
C VAL A 194 19.19 -0.46 1.36
N TYR A 195 17.88 -0.69 1.49
CA TYR A 195 17.19 -1.76 0.78
C TYR A 195 17.29 -1.60 -0.74
N ALA A 196 17.06 -0.38 -1.26
CA ALA A 196 17.10 -0.13 -2.69
C ALA A 196 18.51 -0.24 -3.31
N ALA A 197 19.57 -0.17 -2.50
CA ALA A 197 20.95 -0.23 -2.94
C ALA A 197 21.58 -1.65 -2.90
N GLY A 198 20.93 -2.61 -2.22
CA GLY A 198 21.43 -3.98 -2.04
C GLY A 198 20.66 -5.01 -2.84
#